data_AF-A0AAV3T7J8-F1
#
_entry.id   AF-A0AAV3T7J8-F1
#
_cell.length_a   1.000
_cell.length_b   1.000
_cell.length_c   1.000
_cell.angle_alpha   90.00
_cell.angle_beta   90.00
_cell.angle_gamma   90.00
#
_symmetry.space_group_name_H-M   'P 1'
#
loop_
_entity.id
_entity.type
_entity.pdbx_description
1 polymer ?
#
loop_
_entity_poly.entity_id
_entity_poly.type
_entity_poly.pdbx_seq_one_letter_code
_entity_poly.pdbx_strand_id
1 'polypeptide(L)' 'MNLRERQHWMTVQDIARSAVIPLLTGPAETPTEAVEQVRPSLGPAKRADAATIVEAIADRVDEEDIAEIEAAETEGST' A
#
# COMPACT_ATOMS: atom_id res chain seq x y z
N MET A 1 -16.70 17.79 4.92
CA MET A 1 -16.44 16.75 3.91
C MET A 1 -17.76 16.26 3.36
N ASN A 2 -17.98 16.40 2.06
CA ASN A 2 -19.22 15.99 1.38
C ASN A 2 -19.20 14.49 1.00
N LEU A 3 -20.33 13.94 0.56
CA LEU A 3 -20.45 12.51 0.23
C LEU A 3 -19.52 12.08 -0.90
N ARG A 4 -19.31 12.93 -1.92
CA ARG A 4 -18.41 12.63 -3.05
C ARG A 4 -16.96 12.56 -2.61
N GLU A 5 -16.53 13.50 -1.79
CA GLU A 5 -15.21 13.48 -1.16
C GLU A 5 -15.04 12.25 -0.29
N ARG A 6 -16.07 11.87 0.49
CA ARG A 6 -16.02 10.65 1.30
C ARG A 6 -15.86 9.38 0.48
N GLN A 7 -16.64 9.23 -0.59
CA GLN A 7 -16.52 8.10 -1.50
C GLN A 7 -15.19 8.08 -2.24
N HIS A 8 -14.66 9.25 -2.60
CA HIS A 8 -13.32 9.38 -3.17
C HIS A 8 -12.27 8.83 -2.22
N TRP A 9 -12.20 9.35 -1.00
CA TRP A 9 -11.19 8.97 -0.02
C TRP A 9 -11.31 7.51 0.44
N MET A 10 -12.54 6.97 0.58
CA MET A 10 -12.73 5.53 0.84
C MET A 10 -12.17 4.68 -0.31
N THR A 11 -12.49 5.02 -1.56
CA THR A 11 -11.98 4.29 -2.73
C THR A 11 -10.46 4.32 -2.79
N VAL A 12 -9.87 5.49 -2.55
CA VAL A 12 -8.42 5.68 -2.55
C VAL A 12 -7.74 4.82 -1.47
N GLN A 13 -8.28 4.81 -0.24
CA GLN A 13 -7.73 4.01 0.86
C GLN A 13 -7.83 2.51 0.60
N ASP A 14 -8.96 2.03 0.08
CA ASP A 14 -9.14 0.61 -0.24
C ASP A 14 -8.13 0.16 -1.30
N ILE A 15 -7.93 0.97 -2.35
CA ILE A 15 -6.96 0.68 -3.41
C ILE A 15 -5.54 0.70 -2.85
N ALA A 16 -5.19 1.71 -2.05
CA ALA A 16 -3.87 1.81 -1.47
C ALA A 16 -3.53 0.60 -0.60
N ARG A 17 -4.46 0.15 0.27
CA ARG A 17 -4.26 -1.04 1.10
C ARG A 17 -4.00 -2.30 0.27
N SER A 18 -4.72 -2.48 -0.83
CA SER A 18 -4.49 -3.61 -1.74
C SER A 18 -3.20 -3.49 -2.54
N ALA A 19 -2.81 -2.27 -2.93
CA ALA A 19 -1.62 -2.00 -3.75
C ALA A 19 -0.30 -2.11 -2.97
N VAL A 20 -0.34 -1.99 -1.65
CA VAL A 20 0.85 -2.25 -0.80
C VAL A 20 1.35 -3.69 -0.97
N ILE A 21 0.47 -4.67 -1.16
CA ILE A 21 0.88 -6.08 -1.30
C ILE A 21 1.76 -6.28 -2.54
N PRO A 22 1.36 -5.88 -3.77
CA PRO A 22 2.24 -5.95 -4.93
C PRO A 22 3.57 -5.20 -4.79
N LEU A 23 3.59 -4.10 -4.04
CA LEU A 23 4.83 -3.34 -3.82
C LEU A 23 5.79 -4.09 -2.89
N LEU A 24 5.29 -4.63 -1.78
CA LEU A 24 6.11 -5.35 -0.79
C LEU A 24 6.50 -6.77 -1.24
N THR A 25 5.71 -7.39 -2.11
CA THR A 25 5.96 -8.78 -2.55
C THR A 25 6.77 -8.88 -3.85
N GLY A 26 7.12 -7.75 -4.48
CA GLY A 26 7.96 -7.69 -5.68
C GLY A 26 7.29 -7.71 -7.07
N PRO A 27 5.98 -7.94 -7.28
CA PRO A 27 5.39 -7.82 -8.63
C PRO A 27 5.21 -6.37 -9.11
N ALA A 28 5.32 -5.35 -8.27
CA ALA A 28 5.35 -3.94 -8.67
C ALA A 28 6.59 -3.23 -8.11
N GLU A 29 7.24 -2.41 -8.93
CA GLU A 29 8.49 -1.72 -8.55
C GLU A 29 8.22 -0.31 -7.98
N THR A 30 7.03 0.25 -8.22
CA THR A 30 6.67 1.60 -7.75
C THR A 30 5.26 1.64 -7.16
N PRO A 31 4.95 2.59 -6.25
CA PRO A 31 3.59 2.79 -5.74
C PRO A 31 2.55 3.04 -6.84
N THR A 32 2.93 3.74 -7.91
CA THR A 32 2.02 4.03 -9.04
C THR A 32 1.69 2.77 -9.83
N GLU A 33 2.70 1.95 -10.13
CA GLU A 33 2.51 0.67 -10.81
C GLU A 33 1.67 -0.28 -9.97
N ALA A 34 1.92 -0.35 -8.66
CA ALA A 34 1.16 -1.19 -7.75
C ALA A 34 -0.34 -0.81 -7.74
N VAL A 35 -0.64 0.49 -7.76
CA VAL A 35 -2.02 1.00 -7.90
C VAL A 35 -2.61 0.64 -9.27
N GLU A 36 -1.82 0.72 -10.34
CA GLU A 36 -2.26 0.37 -11.69
C GLU A 36 -2.59 -1.12 -11.84
N GLN A 37 -1.80 -2.01 -11.22
CA GLN A 37 -2.07 -3.44 -11.21
C GLN A 37 -3.38 -3.78 -10.46
N VAL A 38 -3.67 -3.10 -9.35
CA VAL A 38 -4.92 -3.28 -8.60
C VAL A 38 -6.13 -2.68 -9.35
N ARG A 39 -5.96 -1.50 -9.94
CA ARG A 39 -7.05 -0.80 -10.64
C ARG A 39 -6.58 0.02 -11.85
N PRO A 40 -6.49 -0.60 -13.03
CA PRO A 40 -6.00 0.07 -14.25
C PRO A 40 -6.87 1.25 -14.69
N SER A 41 -8.20 1.12 -14.50
CA SER A 41 -9.19 2.12 -14.91
C SER A 41 -9.34 3.31 -13.96
N LEU A 42 -8.44 3.46 -12.98
CA LEU A 42 -8.51 4.53 -12.00
C LEU A 42 -8.20 5.89 -12.63
N GLY A 43 -9.03 6.90 -12.34
CA GLY A 43 -8.78 8.26 -12.80
C GLY A 43 -7.47 8.85 -12.23
N PRO A 44 -6.82 9.79 -12.92
CA PRO A 44 -5.47 10.26 -12.58
C PRO A 44 -5.37 10.85 -11.17
N ALA A 45 -6.38 11.60 -10.70
CA ALA A 45 -6.39 12.15 -9.34
C ALA A 45 -6.40 11.05 -8.27
N LYS A 46 -7.30 10.06 -8.41
CA LYS A 46 -7.38 8.93 -7.47
C LYS A 46 -6.12 8.07 -7.49
N ARG A 47 -5.47 7.94 -8.64
CA ARG A 47 -4.21 7.21 -8.78
C ARG A 47 -3.08 7.90 -8.02
N ALA A 48 -2.93 9.21 -8.20
CA ALA A 48 -1.92 10.00 -7.49
C ALA A 48 -2.14 9.95 -5.96
N ASP A 49 -3.39 10.15 -5.51
CA ASP A 49 -3.73 10.07 -4.09
C ASP A 49 -3.46 8.68 -3.51
N ALA A 50 -3.84 7.61 -4.23
CA ALA A 50 -3.60 6.24 -3.78
C ALA A 50 -2.11 5.92 -3.72
N ALA A 51 -1.33 6.30 -4.73
CA ALA A 51 0.12 6.09 -4.76
C ALA A 51 0.82 6.79 -3.58
N THR A 52 0.40 8.01 -3.24
CA THR A 52 0.91 8.75 -2.07
C THR A 52 0.65 7.99 -0.76
N ILE A 53 -0.54 7.38 -0.61
CA ILE A 53 -0.86 6.57 0.57
C ILE A 53 -0.08 5.25 0.56
N VAL A 54 0.11 4.61 -0.59
CA VAL A 54 0.91 3.38 -0.70
C VAL A 54 2.34 3.63 -0.25
N GLU A 55 2.97 4.72 -0.72
CA GLU A 55 4.31 5.14 -0.29
C GLU A 55 4.36 5.35 1.23
N ALA A 56 3.41 6.12 1.80
CA ALA A 56 3.35 6.36 3.23
C ALA A 56 3.07 5.11 4.09
N ILE A 57 2.43 4.07 3.52
CA ILE A 57 2.25 2.78 4.20
C ILE A 57 3.54 1.97 4.10
N ALA A 58 4.15 1.88 2.92
CA ALA A 58 5.39 1.13 2.69
C ALA A 58 6.54 1.67 3.55
N ASP A 59 6.72 3.00 3.60
CA ASP A 59 7.72 3.66 4.44
C ASP A 59 7.58 3.32 5.93
N ARG A 60 6.37 2.98 6.39
CA ARG A 60 6.13 2.57 7.78
C ARG A 60 6.39 1.08 8.02
N VAL A 61 6.28 0.27 6.98
CA VAL A 61 6.49 -1.19 7.03
C VAL A 61 7.99 -1.52 6.92
N ASP A 62 8.80 -0.64 6.33
CA ASP A 62 10.22 -0.90 6.03
C ASP A 62 11.19 -0.82 7.23
N GLU A 63 10.88 -0.12 8.34
CA GLU A 63 11.87 0.07 9.43
C GLU A 63 11.63 -0.73 10.71
N GLU A 64 10.38 -1.01 11.10
CA GLU A 64 10.09 -1.64 12.40
C GLU A 64 9.56 -3.08 12.27
N ASP A 65 8.76 -3.38 11.23
CA ASP A 65 8.09 -4.68 11.08
C ASP A 65 8.98 -5.80 10.53
N ILE A 66 9.94 -5.50 9.64
CA ILE A 66 10.86 -6.52 9.09
C ILE A 66 11.80 -7.04 10.20
N ALA A 67 12.28 -6.16 11.08
CA ALA A 67 13.16 -6.54 12.19
C ALA A 67 12.44 -7.41 13.24
N GLU A 68 11.15 -7.18 13.48
CA GLU A 68 10.35 -7.98 14.43
C GLU A 68 10.04 -9.38 13.86
N ILE A 69 9.84 -9.50 12.54
CA ILE A 69 9.64 -10.79 11.86
C ILE A 69 10.92 -11.64 11.86
N GLU A 70 12.11 -11.06 11.59
CA GLU A 70 13.38 -11.80 11.66
C GLU A 70 13.75 -12.25 13.09
N ALA A 71 13.39 -11.46 14.11
CA ALA A 71 13.64 -11.82 15.51
C ALA A 71 12.74 -12.98 15.98
N ALA A 72 11.47 -13.01 15.55
CA ALA A 72 10.50 -14.01 15.97
C ALA A 72 10.80 -15.44 15.47
N GLU A 73 11.51 -15.61 14.35
CA GLU A 73 11.88 -16.94 13.84
C GLU A 73 13.08 -17.58 14.58
N THR A 74 13.82 -16.81 15.37
CA THR A 74 15.05 -17.30 16.04
C THR A 74 14.76 -17.92 17.43
N GLU A 75 13.65 -17.57 18.08
CA GLU A 75 13.33 -18.03 19.45
C GLU A 75 12.38 -19.24 19.51
N GLY A 76 11.84 -19.72 18.38
CA GLY A 76 10.89 -20.84 18.33
C GLY A 76 11.51 -22.24 18.30
N SER A 77 12.83 -22.37 18.34
CA SER A 77 13.54 -23.65 18.27
C SER A 77 14.33 -23.93 19.56
N THR A 78 13.63 -24.26 20.65
CA THR A 78 14.25 -24.95 21.80
C THR A 78 13.25 -25.87 22.48
#